data_AF-A0A1G9FYY4-F1
#
_entry.id   AF-A0A1G9FYY4-F1
#
_cell.length_a   1.000
_cell.length_b   1.000
_cell.length_c   1.000
_cell.angle_alpha   90.00
_cell.angle_beta   90.00
_cell.angle_gamma   90.00
#
_symmetry.space_group_name_H-M   'P 1'
#
loop_
_entity.id
_entity.type
_entity.pdbx_description
1 polymer ?
#
loop_
_entity_poly.entity_id
_entity_poly.type
_entity_poly.pdbx_seq_one_letter_code
_entity_poly.pdbx_strand_id
1 'polypeptide(L)'
;MHFPDFFIVGAAKAGTTSLTSQLKACPSVFMTTPKEPEFFARDDRFALGPEWYAARYAKAKPGQITGESSTIHSLAPYFPQAAQRIA
;
A
#
# COMPACT_ATOMS: atom_id res chain seq x y z
N MET A 1 3.08 -10.81 11.76
CA MET A 1 2.59 -9.56 11.15
C MET A 1 2.67 -9.72 9.64
N HIS A 2 1.63 -9.36 8.89
CA HIS A 2 1.67 -9.39 7.42
C HIS A 2 1.99 -7.99 6.90
N PHE A 3 2.96 -7.94 5.98
CA PHE A 3 3.34 -6.76 5.20
C PHE A 3 2.99 -7.04 3.73
N PRO A 4 2.84 -6.00 2.89
CA PRO A 4 2.57 -6.24 1.48
C PRO A 4 3.73 -6.98 0.80
N ASP A 5 3.37 -7.88 -0.11
CA ASP A 5 4.28 -8.54 -1.03
C ASP A 5 4.61 -7.64 -2.24
N PHE A 6 3.74 -6.69 -2.57
CA PHE A 6 3.96 -5.74 -3.65
C PHE A 6 3.32 -4.36 -3.42
N PHE A 7 3.82 -3.37 -4.15
CA PHE A 7 3.36 -1.98 -4.09
C PHE A 7 2.95 -1.46 -5.47
N ILE A 8 1.81 -0.79 -5.54
CA ILE A 8 1.44 0.10 -6.64
C ILE A 8 1.75 1.52 -6.17
N VAL A 9 2.91 2.04 -6.58
CA VAL A 9 3.45 3.29 -6.05
C VAL A 9 2.91 4.56 -6.71
N GLY A 10 2.13 4.44 -7.80
CA GLY A 10 1.61 5.58 -8.54
C GLY A 10 1.60 5.39 -10.06
N ALA A 11 1.36 6.45 -10.84
CA ALA A 11 1.12 7.83 -10.38
C ALA A 11 -0.37 8.17 -10.19
N ALA A 12 -0.66 9.26 -9.47
CA ALA A 12 -2.00 9.82 -9.39
C ALA A 12 -2.56 10.06 -10.80
N LYS A 13 -3.84 9.72 -11.01
CA LYS A 13 -4.53 9.78 -12.32
C LYS A 13 -3.99 8.84 -13.42
N ALA A 14 -3.11 7.89 -13.09
CA ALA A 14 -2.62 6.87 -14.03
C ALA A 14 -3.38 5.52 -13.95
N GLY A 15 -4.64 5.52 -13.51
CA GLY A 15 -5.47 4.30 -13.47
C GLY A 15 -5.24 3.35 -12.28
N THR A 16 -4.49 3.76 -11.25
CA THR A 16 -4.19 2.91 -10.08
C THR A 16 -5.45 2.43 -9.34
N THR A 17 -6.52 3.22 -9.33
CA THR A 17 -7.81 2.81 -8.75
C THR A 17 -8.43 1.63 -9.52
N SER A 18 -8.46 1.69 -10.85
CA SER A 18 -8.96 0.60 -11.69
C SER A 18 -8.12 -0.67 -11.52
N LEU A 19 -6.79 -0.53 -11.54
CA LEU A 19 -5.87 -1.64 -11.30
C LEU A 19 -6.08 -2.26 -9.91
N THR A 20 -6.23 -1.44 -8.87
CA THR A 20 -6.51 -1.92 -7.50
C THR A 20 -7.83 -2.69 -7.44
N SER A 21 -8.88 -2.20 -8.10
CA SER A 21 -10.18 -2.89 -8.15
C SER A 21 -10.10 -4.22 -8.88
N GLN A 22 -9.35 -4.30 -9.98
CA GLN A 22 -9.13 -5.55 -10.71
C GLN A 22 -8.36 -6.57 -9.86
N LEU A 23 -7.30 -6.15 -9.16
CA LEU A 23 -6.56 -7.02 -8.24
C LEU A 23 -7.40 -7.46 -7.05
N LYS A 24 -8.24 -6.58 -6.47
CA LYS A 24 -9.19 -6.95 -5.42
C LYS A 24 -10.20 -8.02 -5.85
N ALA A 25 -10.48 -8.14 -7.15
CA ALA A 25 -11.38 -9.16 -7.67
C ALA A 25 -10.71 -10.54 -7.81
N CYS A 26 -9.38 -10.63 -7.76
CA CYS A 26 -8.65 -11.89 -7.79
C CYS A 26 -8.71 -12.58 -6.42
N PRO A 27 -9.23 -13.83 -6.30
CA PRO A 27 -9.33 -14.53 -5.02
C PRO A 27 -7.99 -14.76 -4.31
N SER A 28 -6.90 -14.81 -5.06
CA SER A 28 -5.53 -14.99 -4.55
C SER A 28 -4.85 -13.70 -4.09
N VAL A 29 -5.49 -12.53 -4.25
CA VAL A 29 -4.90 -11.23 -3.90
C VAL A 29 -5.72 -10.54 -2.82
N PHE A 30 -5.03 -9.95 -1.86
CA PHE A 30 -5.61 -9.04 -0.87
C PHE A 30 -4.98 -7.66 -1.02
N MET A 31 -5.80 -6.64 -1.27
CA MET A 31 -5.33 -5.25 -1.27
C MET A 31 -5.73 -4.56 0.04
N THR A 32 -4.91 -3.62 0.51
CA THR A 32 -5.21 -2.83 1.72
C THR A 32 -6.60 -2.24 1.73
N THR A 33 -7.21 -2.21 2.92
CA THR A 33 -8.51 -1.59 3.15
C THR A 33 -8.43 -0.73 4.42
N PRO A 34 -8.55 0.61 4.30
CA PRO A 34 -8.82 1.39 3.08
C PRO A 34 -7.65 1.37 2.05
N LYS A 35 -7.96 1.76 0.80
CA LYS A 35 -6.94 2.07 -0.22
C LYS A 35 -6.14 3.30 0.24
N GLU A 36 -4.90 3.43 -0.23
CA GLU A 36 -4.01 4.55 0.06
C GLU A 36 -3.70 4.73 1.57
N PRO A 37 -3.08 3.73 2.22
CA PRO A 37 -2.62 3.90 3.59
C PRO A 37 -1.45 4.88 3.69
N GLU A 38 -0.76 5.18 2.59
CA GLU A 38 0.25 6.26 2.46
C GLU A 38 1.33 6.22 3.55
N PHE A 39 1.54 5.04 4.13
CA PHE A 39 2.32 4.86 5.36
C PHE A 39 3.77 5.25 5.15
N PHE A 40 4.35 4.88 4.00
CA PHE A 40 5.74 5.16 3.69
C PHE A 40 5.96 6.59 3.20
N ALA A 41 4.97 7.22 2.55
CA ALA A 41 5.10 8.61 2.09
C ALA A 41 4.90 9.64 3.21
N ARG A 42 3.96 9.42 4.11
CA ARG A 42 3.53 10.43 5.09
C ARG A 42 4.18 10.24 6.45
N ASP A 43 4.89 11.26 6.93
CA ASP A 43 5.61 11.21 8.21
C ASP A 43 4.68 10.98 9.42
N ASP A 44 3.50 11.62 9.41
CA ASP A 44 2.48 11.44 10.44
C ASP A 44 1.93 10.01 10.49
N ARG A 45 1.85 9.35 9.33
CA ARG A 45 1.41 7.95 9.25
C ARG A 45 2.54 6.98 9.58
N PHE A 46 3.76 7.26 9.13
CA PHE A 46 4.94 6.45 9.43
C PHE A 46 5.22 6.39 10.94
N ALA A 47 5.02 7.51 11.64
CA ALA A 47 5.15 7.60 13.10
C ALA A 47 4.17 6.71 13.89
N LEU A 48 3.09 6.21 13.27
CA LEU A 48 2.14 5.28 13.90
C LEU A 48 2.72 3.86 14.04
N GLY A 49 3.85 3.59 13.41
CA GLY A 49 4.60 2.35 13.57
C GLY A 49 4.13 1.19 12.68
N PRO A 50 4.96 0.15 12.56
CA PRO A 50 4.72 -1.00 11.70
C PRO A 50 3.47 -1.81 12.10
N GLU A 51 3.11 -1.84 13.38
CA GLU A 51 1.93 -2.55 13.87
C GLU A 51 0.64 -1.93 13.35
N TRP A 52 0.57 -0.60 13.35
CA TRP A 52 -0.56 0.14 12.79
C TRP A 52 -0.72 -0.16 11.30
N TYR A 53 0.40 -0.26 10.58
CA TYR A 53 0.41 -0.58 9.16
C TYR A 53 0.02 -2.04 8.90
N ALA A 54 0.61 -3.00 9.61
CA ALA A 54 0.31 -4.42 9.51
C ALA A 54 -1.18 -4.73 9.81
N ALA A 55 -1.84 -3.96 10.67
CA ALA A 55 -3.26 -4.10 10.96
C ALA A 55 -4.16 -3.92 9.72
N ARG A 56 -3.70 -3.25 8.65
CA ARG A 56 -4.45 -3.10 7.39
C ARG A 56 -4.55 -4.42 6.61
N TYR A 57 -3.74 -5.42 6.98
CA TYR A 57 -3.71 -6.75 6.38
C TYR A 57 -4.39 -7.82 7.23
N ALA A 58 -5.01 -7.45 8.37
CA ALA A 58 -5.62 -8.41 9.29
C ALA A 58 -6.74 -9.27 8.68
N LYS A 59 -7.32 -8.84 7.55
CA LYS A 59 -8.37 -9.57 6.81
C LYS A 59 -7.83 -10.42 5.65
N ALA A 60 -6.52 -10.41 5.40
CA ALA A 60 -5.91 -11.27 4.39
C ALA A 60 -6.05 -12.73 4.82
N LYS A 61 -6.49 -13.58 3.89
CA LYS A 61 -6.59 -15.03 4.12
C LYS A 61 -5.22 -15.68 3.94
N PRO A 62 -4.95 -16.80 4.63
CA PRO A 62 -3.73 -17.57 4.39
C PRO A 62 -3.51 -17.89 2.91
N GLY A 63 -2.30 -17.65 2.42
CA GLY A 63 -1.91 -17.90 1.02
C GLY A 63 -2.29 -16.82 0.01
N GLN A 64 -2.95 -15.73 0.42
CA GLN A 64 -3.14 -14.57 -0.47
C GLN A 64 -1.87 -13.74 -0.57
N ILE A 65 -1.59 -13.25 -1.78
CA ILE A 65 -0.60 -12.21 -2.04
C ILE A 65 -1.19 -10.88 -1.62
N THR A 66 -0.49 -10.16 -0.75
CA THR A 66 -0.93 -8.89 -0.19
C THR A 66 -0.30 -7.71 -0.94
N GLY A 67 -1.10 -6.68 -1.20
CA GLY A 67 -0.64 -5.50 -1.94
C GLY A 67 -1.14 -4.20 -1.34
N GLU A 68 -0.36 -3.15 -1.54
CA GLU A 68 -0.76 -1.77 -1.26
C GLU A 68 -0.84 -0.96 -2.55
N SER A 69 -1.78 0.00 -2.62
CA SER A 69 -1.71 1.08 -3.59
C SER A 69 -1.80 2.45 -2.92
N SER A 70 -0.73 3.24 -3.07
CA SER A 70 -0.65 4.64 -2.65
C SER A 70 0.00 5.46 -3.75
N THR A 71 -0.80 6.32 -4.37
CA THR A 71 -0.38 7.05 -5.59
C THR A 71 0.74 8.05 -5.38
N ILE A 72 0.96 8.48 -4.14
CA ILE A 72 1.96 9.48 -3.77
C ILE A 72 3.33 8.88 -3.47
N HIS A 73 3.48 7.55 -3.44
CA HIS A 73 4.78 6.92 -3.22
C HIS A 73 5.78 7.24 -4.36
N SER A 74 5.28 7.44 -5.59
CA SER A 74 6.11 7.87 -6.73
C SER A 74 6.29 9.40 -6.82
N LEU A 75 5.67 10.19 -5.93
CA LEU A 75 5.73 11.65 -5.96
C LEU A 75 6.94 12.17 -5.16
N ALA A 76 8.14 11.74 -5.58
CA ALA A 76 9.40 11.97 -4.88
C ALA A 76 9.71 13.43 -4.51
N PRO A 77 9.40 14.46 -5.33
CA PRO A 77 9.65 15.86 -4.94
C PRO A 77 8.89 16.31 -3.68
N TYR A 78 7.77 15.67 -3.36
CA TYR A 78 6.95 15.98 -2.18
C TYR A 78 7.09 14.96 -1.06
N PHE A 79 7.38 13.69 -1.40
CA PHE A 79 7.53 12.58 -0.45
C PHE A 79 8.85 11.82 -0.67
N PRO A 80 10.00 12.48 -0.46
CA PRO A 80 11.31 11.94 -0.85
C PRO A 80 11.70 10.68 -0.06
N GLN A 81 11.13 10.48 1.13
CA GLN A 81 11.45 9.34 2.01
C GLN A 81 10.68 8.07 1.63
N ALA A 82 9.67 8.15 0.75
CA ALA A 82 8.78 7.03 0.45
C ALA A 82 9.54 5.79 -0.06
N ALA A 83 10.42 5.98 -1.05
CA ALA A 83 11.20 4.89 -1.63
C ALA A 83 12.16 4.26 -0.60
N GLN A 84 12.83 5.09 0.21
CA GLN A 84 13.76 4.60 1.23
C GLN A 84 13.05 3.79 2.33
N ARG A 85 11.85 4.20 2.73
CA ARG A 85 11.11 3.49 3.79
C ARG A 85 10.46 2.19 3.32
N ILE A 86 10.28 2.01 2.01
CA ILE A 86 9.77 0.76 1.41
C ILE A 86 10.87 -0.32 1.33
N ALA A 87 12.14 0.10 1.22
CA ALA A 87 13.30 -0.77 0.97
C ALA A 87 13.74 -1.61 2.18
#